data_AF-A0A7K2NYK2-F1
#
_entry.id   AF-A0A7K2NYK2-F1
#
_cell.length_a   1.000
_cell.length_b   1.000
_cell.length_c   1.000
_cell.angle_alpha   90.00
_cell.angle_beta   90.00
_cell.angle_gamma   90.00
#
_symmetry.space_group_name_H-M   'P 1'
#
loop_
_entity.id
_entity.type
_entity.pdbx_description
1 polymer ?
#
loop_
_entity_poly.entity_id
_entity_poly.type
_entity_poly.pdbx_seq_one_letter_code
_entity_poly.pdbx_strand_id
1 'polypeptide(L)'
;DTEYAIFSGLLLARHGGALTQAHVEAAWHEWIADREEGPFRGAGFSERGTLENLRRGLAAPISAQHRHAWSDGLAMRAAPHGVFAAGRPAEAARLAAIDGSVSHEGEGIYGGQAVAAGVAAAMAGASTVAVVASALAVVPDDSWTAR
;
A
#
# COMPACT_ATOMS: atom_id res chain seq x y z
N ASP A 1 10.62 5.95 1.34
CA ASP A 1 9.17 6.10 1.70
C ASP A 1 8.48 7.09 0.78
N THR A 2 9.00 8.32 0.69
CA THR A 2 8.47 9.37 -0.19
C THR A 2 8.35 8.93 -1.65
N GLU A 3 9.33 8.20 -2.18
CA GLU A 3 9.30 7.69 -3.57
C GLU A 3 8.11 6.76 -3.80
N TYR A 4 7.82 5.89 -2.82
CA TYR A 4 6.69 4.98 -2.91
C TYR A 4 5.35 5.68 -2.67
N ALA A 5 5.31 6.73 -1.84
CA ALA A 5 4.12 7.57 -1.72
C ALA A 5 3.83 8.33 -3.03
N ILE A 6 4.87 8.79 -3.73
CA ILE A 6 4.74 9.38 -5.08
C ILE A 6 4.24 8.32 -6.07
N PHE A 7 4.78 7.10 -6.04
CA PHE A 7 4.30 5.97 -6.83
C PHE A 7 2.79 5.74 -6.66
N SER A 8 2.32 5.60 -5.40
CA SER A 8 0.89 5.41 -5.10
C SER A 8 0.05 6.61 -5.56
N GLY A 9 0.54 7.83 -5.34
CA GLY A 9 -0.12 9.06 -5.78
C GLY A 9 -0.27 9.17 -7.30
N LEU A 10 0.75 8.79 -8.07
CA LEU A 10 0.71 8.77 -9.54
C LEU A 10 -0.28 7.75 -10.08
N LEU A 11 -0.34 6.56 -9.47
CA LEU A 11 -1.34 5.54 -9.80
C LEU A 11 -2.77 6.05 -9.57
N LEU A 12 -3.01 6.71 -8.43
CA LEU A 12 -4.32 7.30 -8.13
C LEU A 12 -4.65 8.46 -9.07
N ALA A 13 -3.68 9.30 -9.44
CA ALA A 13 -3.89 10.37 -10.42
C ALA A 13 -4.26 9.83 -11.81
N ARG A 14 -3.70 8.68 -12.20
CA ARG A 14 -3.93 8.05 -13.51
C ARG A 14 -5.21 7.23 -13.57
N HIS A 15 -5.50 6.45 -12.53
CA HIS A 15 -6.57 5.45 -12.54
C HIS A 15 -7.74 5.77 -11.59
N GLY A 16 -7.55 6.70 -10.65
CA GLY A 16 -8.54 7.04 -9.64
C GLY A 16 -9.06 5.82 -8.89
N GLY A 17 -10.38 5.80 -8.64
CA GLY A 17 -11.04 4.66 -8.00
C GLY A 17 -11.04 3.36 -8.82
N ALA A 18 -10.74 3.44 -10.12
CA ALA A 18 -10.63 2.28 -11.01
C ALA A 18 -9.24 1.62 -10.98
N LEU A 19 -8.40 1.95 -9.98
CA LEU A 19 -7.14 1.27 -9.75
C LEU A 19 -7.36 -0.25 -9.60
N THR A 20 -6.52 -1.04 -10.27
CA THR A 20 -6.55 -2.51 -10.24
C THR A 20 -5.16 -3.04 -9.91
N GLN A 21 -5.08 -4.29 -9.45
CA GLN A 21 -3.80 -4.96 -9.20
C GLN A 21 -2.90 -4.98 -10.45
N ALA A 22 -3.49 -5.19 -11.64
CA ALA A 22 -2.74 -5.17 -12.90
C ALA A 22 -2.12 -3.80 -13.21
N HIS A 23 -2.80 -2.69 -12.87
CA HIS A 23 -2.22 -1.35 -13.00
C HIS A 23 -1.02 -1.15 -12.09
N VAL A 24 -1.13 -1.63 -10.84
CA VAL A 24 -0.06 -1.54 -9.85
C VAL A 24 1.14 -2.36 -10.28
N GLU A 25 0.93 -3.63 -10.67
CA GLU A 25 1.99 -4.53 -11.14
C GLU A 25 2.71 -3.97 -12.38
N ALA A 26 1.97 -3.46 -13.35
CA ALA A 26 2.55 -2.81 -14.53
C ALA A 26 3.43 -1.61 -14.16
N ALA A 27 2.98 -0.78 -13.21
CA ALA A 27 3.76 0.36 -12.73
C ALA A 27 5.01 -0.08 -11.95
N TRP A 28 4.94 -1.17 -11.17
CA TRP A 28 6.11 -1.76 -10.52
C TRP A 28 7.18 -2.13 -11.54
N HIS A 29 6.79 -2.80 -12.64
CA HIS A 29 7.71 -3.11 -13.74
C HIS A 29 8.28 -1.85 -14.39
N GLU A 30 7.40 -0.95 -14.87
CA GLU A 30 7.77 0.23 -15.64
C GLU A 30 8.65 1.21 -14.84
N TRP A 31 8.35 1.42 -13.55
CA TRP A 31 8.94 2.50 -12.77
C TRP A 31 9.94 2.04 -11.71
N ILE A 32 10.05 0.74 -11.43
CA ILE A 32 10.90 0.25 -10.32
C ILE A 32 11.72 -0.97 -10.73
N ALA A 33 11.08 -2.07 -11.13
CA ALA A 33 11.72 -3.37 -11.30
C ALA A 33 12.66 -3.44 -12.51
N ASP A 34 12.25 -2.84 -13.62
CA ASP A 34 12.92 -2.96 -14.92
C ASP A 34 13.83 -1.75 -15.23
N ARG A 35 13.96 -0.80 -14.31
CA ARG A 35 14.86 0.35 -14.47
C ARG A 35 16.33 -0.06 -14.30
N GLU A 36 17.19 0.42 -15.20
CA GLU A 36 18.65 0.25 -15.14
C GLU A 36 19.32 1.15 -14.08
N GLU A 37 18.83 1.12 -12.84
CA GLU A 37 19.36 1.94 -11.73
C GLU A 37 20.33 1.17 -10.81
N GLY A 38 20.70 -0.06 -11.18
CA GLY A 38 21.55 -0.92 -10.35
C GLY A 38 20.81 -1.43 -9.10
N PRO A 39 21.51 -1.78 -8.01
CA PRO A 39 20.84 -2.17 -6.77
C PRO A 39 20.08 -0.94 -6.23
N PHE A 40 18.75 -1.00 -6.21
CA PHE A 40 17.86 0.06 -5.73
C PHE A 40 18.21 0.40 -4.26
N ARG A 41 19.13 1.36 -4.06
CA ARG A 41 19.82 1.56 -2.76
C ARG A 41 18.87 2.01 -1.65
N GLY A 42 17.72 2.57 -2.00
CA GLY A 42 16.66 3.01 -1.08
C GLY A 42 15.54 2.00 -0.83
N ALA A 43 15.53 0.80 -1.43
CA ALA A 43 14.48 -0.18 -1.17
C ALA A 43 14.64 -0.80 0.22
N GLY A 44 13.54 -0.82 0.98
CA GLY A 44 13.38 -1.58 2.21
C GLY A 44 13.40 -3.09 1.97
N PHE A 45 13.37 -3.87 3.05
CA PHE A 45 13.47 -5.33 2.96
C PHE A 45 12.29 -5.97 2.22
N SER A 46 11.07 -5.45 2.41
CA SER A 46 9.86 -5.86 1.69
C SER A 46 10.02 -5.61 0.19
N GLU A 47 10.35 -4.39 -0.21
CA GLU A 47 10.39 -4.03 -1.62
C GLU A 47 11.52 -4.75 -2.35
N ARG A 48 12.64 -5.06 -1.69
CA ARG A 48 13.67 -5.93 -2.27
C ARG A 48 13.16 -7.35 -2.55
N GLY A 49 12.41 -7.94 -1.62
CA GLY A 49 11.81 -9.26 -1.82
C GLY A 49 10.82 -9.26 -2.99
N THR A 50 9.98 -8.22 -3.08
CA THR A 50 9.05 -8.02 -4.19
C THR A 50 9.78 -7.89 -5.53
N LEU A 51 10.83 -7.07 -5.59
CA LEU A 51 11.63 -6.86 -6.80
C LEU A 51 12.30 -8.15 -7.28
N GLU A 52 12.82 -8.95 -6.35
CA GLU A 52 13.39 -10.26 -6.69
C GLU A 52 12.35 -11.20 -7.29
N ASN A 53 11.15 -11.27 -6.70
CA ASN A 53 10.06 -12.09 -7.21
C ASN A 53 9.58 -11.62 -8.60
N LEU A 54 9.36 -10.32 -8.79
CA LEU A 54 8.95 -9.75 -10.07
C LEU A 54 9.98 -10.02 -11.18
N ARG A 55 11.28 -9.86 -10.88
CA ARG A 55 12.37 -10.16 -11.83
C ARG A 55 12.49 -11.65 -12.19
N ARG A 56 11.95 -12.53 -11.35
CA ARG A 56 11.82 -13.97 -11.63
C ARG A 56 10.54 -14.31 -12.42
N GLY A 57 9.73 -13.31 -12.76
CA GLY A 57 8.47 -13.47 -13.50
C GLY A 57 7.29 -13.89 -12.63
N LEU A 58 7.38 -13.72 -11.30
CA LEU A 58 6.27 -13.99 -10.39
C LEU A 58 5.36 -12.76 -10.32
N ALA A 59 4.09 -12.93 -10.70
CA ALA A 59 3.06 -11.89 -10.63
C ALA A 59 2.37 -11.86 -9.26
N ALA A 60 1.65 -10.78 -8.97
CA ALA A 60 0.84 -10.68 -7.77
C ALA A 60 -0.31 -11.71 -7.78
N PRO A 61 -0.69 -12.29 -6.62
CA PRO A 61 -0.20 -11.98 -5.28
C PRO A 61 1.10 -12.71 -4.90
N ILE A 62 1.65 -13.58 -5.76
CA ILE A 62 2.85 -14.37 -5.45
C ILE A 62 4.08 -13.46 -5.30
N SER A 63 4.13 -12.34 -6.02
CA SER A 63 5.19 -11.34 -5.89
C SER A 63 5.38 -10.84 -4.44
N ALA A 64 4.30 -10.79 -3.65
CA ALA A 64 4.32 -10.37 -2.25
C ALA A 64 4.77 -11.48 -1.28
N GLN A 65 4.89 -12.74 -1.72
CA GLN A 65 5.24 -13.86 -0.85
C GLN A 65 6.76 -13.91 -0.60
N HIS A 66 7.19 -13.22 0.45
CA HIS A 66 8.58 -13.18 0.91
C HIS A 66 8.67 -12.89 2.41
N ARG A 67 9.85 -13.12 3.01
CA ARG A 67 10.05 -13.08 4.48
C ARG A 67 9.62 -11.79 5.19
N HIS A 68 9.57 -10.68 4.46
CA HIS A 68 9.29 -9.34 5.01
C HIS A 68 7.94 -8.76 4.55
N ALA A 69 7.03 -9.59 4.04
CA ALA A 69 5.74 -9.13 3.49
C ALA A 69 4.78 -8.50 4.53
N TRP A 70 5.06 -8.73 5.81
CA TRP A 70 4.33 -8.18 6.96
C TRP A 70 4.85 -6.81 7.43
N SER A 71 5.92 -6.27 6.82
CA SER A 71 6.53 -5.02 7.26
C SER A 71 5.65 -3.79 7.00
N ASP A 72 6.06 -2.65 7.56
CA ASP A 72 5.34 -1.38 7.49
C ASP A 72 5.51 -0.63 6.16
N GLY A 73 6.19 -1.21 5.16
CA GLY A 73 6.48 -0.61 3.85
C GLY A 73 5.24 -0.07 3.10
N LEU A 74 4.08 -0.70 3.28
CA LEU A 74 2.81 -0.18 2.75
C LEU A 74 2.24 0.95 3.62
N ALA A 75 2.28 0.81 4.95
CA ALA A 75 1.76 1.80 5.89
C ALA A 75 2.43 3.16 5.73
N MET A 76 3.76 3.17 5.58
CA MET A 76 4.54 4.40 5.36
C MET A 76 4.23 5.12 4.04
N ARG A 77 3.65 4.44 3.04
CA ARG A 77 3.24 5.03 1.75
C ARG A 77 1.73 5.19 1.58
N ALA A 78 0.92 4.88 2.59
CA ALA A 78 -0.52 4.77 2.45
C ALA A 78 -1.27 6.11 2.40
N ALA A 79 -0.66 7.22 2.85
CA ALA A 79 -1.31 8.53 2.96
C ALA A 79 -2.00 9.04 1.66
N PRO A 80 -1.44 8.90 0.44
CA PRO A 80 -2.09 9.30 -0.81
C PRO A 80 -3.47 8.66 -1.01
N HIS A 81 -3.66 7.40 -0.62
CA HIS A 81 -4.95 6.71 -0.71
C HIS A 81 -6.00 7.38 0.18
N GLY A 82 -5.60 7.74 1.40
CA GLY A 82 -6.47 8.46 2.33
C GLY A 82 -6.83 9.86 1.84
N VAL A 83 -5.87 10.60 1.28
CA VAL A 83 -6.12 11.92 0.67
C VAL A 83 -7.08 11.82 -0.52
N PHE A 84 -6.86 10.87 -1.43
CA PHE A 84 -7.73 10.66 -2.60
C PHE A 84 -9.15 10.27 -2.20
N ALA A 85 -9.29 9.43 -1.18
CA ALA A 85 -10.57 8.96 -0.67
C ALA A 85 -11.00 9.70 0.62
N ALA A 86 -10.69 10.99 0.75
CA ALA A 86 -11.10 11.80 1.90
C ALA A 86 -12.61 11.64 2.20
N GLY A 87 -12.93 11.40 3.48
CA GLY A 87 -14.30 11.11 3.94
C GLY A 87 -14.83 9.72 3.57
N ARG A 88 -14.03 8.87 2.92
CA ARG A 88 -14.40 7.50 2.50
C ARG A 88 -13.37 6.46 2.99
N PRO A 89 -13.27 6.18 4.30
CA PRO A 89 -12.23 5.31 4.87
C PRO A 89 -12.18 3.91 4.26
N ALA A 90 -13.32 3.28 4.00
CA ALA A 90 -13.39 1.96 3.39
C ALA A 90 -12.82 1.94 1.96
N GLU A 91 -13.03 3.01 1.19
CA GLU A 91 -12.46 3.14 -0.15
C GLU A 91 -10.96 3.37 -0.11
N ALA A 92 -10.47 4.18 0.84
CA ALA A 92 -9.05 4.37 1.07
C ALA A 92 -8.35 3.04 1.39
N ALA A 93 -8.95 2.23 2.27
CA ALA A 93 -8.45 0.91 2.64
C ALA A 93 -8.46 -0.05 1.45
N ARG A 94 -9.52 -0.06 0.63
CA ARG A 94 -9.60 -0.89 -0.58
C ARG A 94 -8.48 -0.55 -1.57
N LEU A 95 -8.24 0.74 -1.82
CA LEU A 95 -7.20 1.20 -2.74
C LEU A 95 -5.80 0.87 -2.21
N ALA A 96 -5.55 1.06 -0.92
CA ALA A 96 -4.29 0.69 -0.29
C ALA A 96 -4.03 -0.82 -0.34
N ALA A 97 -5.07 -1.66 -0.18
CA ALA A 97 -4.93 -3.10 -0.33
C ALA A 97 -4.61 -3.52 -1.77
N ILE A 98 -5.17 -2.83 -2.77
CA ILE A 98 -4.86 -3.09 -4.18
C ILE A 98 -3.40 -2.74 -4.49
N ASP A 99 -2.90 -1.59 -4.04
CA ASP A 99 -1.46 -1.24 -4.13
C ASP A 99 -0.61 -2.31 -3.41
N GLY A 100 -0.95 -2.56 -2.14
CA GLY A 100 -0.22 -3.47 -1.27
C GLY A 100 -0.12 -4.90 -1.77
N SER A 101 -1.12 -5.39 -2.51
CA SER A 101 -1.18 -6.78 -2.99
C SER A 101 0.00 -7.22 -3.86
N VAL A 102 0.75 -6.27 -4.42
CA VAL A 102 1.95 -6.56 -5.21
C VAL A 102 3.18 -6.80 -4.32
N SER A 103 3.24 -6.19 -3.13
CA SER A 103 4.48 -6.15 -2.33
C SER A 103 4.34 -6.56 -0.85
N HIS A 104 3.12 -6.74 -0.36
CA HIS A 104 2.83 -7.07 1.05
C HIS A 104 1.70 -8.10 1.15
N GLU A 105 1.65 -8.80 2.28
CA GLU A 105 0.57 -9.73 2.63
C GLU A 105 0.24 -9.64 4.13
N GLY A 106 -0.95 -10.11 4.52
CA GLY A 106 -1.37 -10.15 5.93
C GLY A 106 -1.23 -8.78 6.63
N GLU A 107 -0.47 -8.75 7.73
CA GLU A 107 -0.25 -7.54 8.54
C GLU A 107 0.34 -6.36 7.76
N GLY A 108 1.14 -6.61 6.72
CA GLY A 108 1.67 -5.54 5.88
C GLY A 108 0.55 -4.82 5.10
N ILE A 109 -0.47 -5.56 4.65
CA ILE A 109 -1.67 -5.00 4.04
C ILE A 109 -2.51 -4.29 5.10
N TYR A 110 -2.75 -4.93 6.25
CA TYR A 110 -3.59 -4.38 7.31
C TYR A 110 -3.06 -3.05 7.85
N GLY A 111 -1.75 -2.93 8.07
CA GLY A 111 -1.13 -1.67 8.46
C GLY A 111 -1.35 -0.56 7.42
N GLY A 112 -1.23 -0.88 6.13
CA GLY A 112 -1.54 0.05 5.03
C GLY A 112 -3.00 0.49 5.00
N GLN A 113 -3.92 -0.46 5.16
CA GLN A 113 -5.36 -0.20 5.21
C GLN A 113 -5.73 0.72 6.37
N ALA A 114 -5.23 0.43 7.57
CA ALA A 114 -5.47 1.21 8.76
C ALA A 114 -5.00 2.67 8.59
N VAL A 115 -3.78 2.88 8.10
CA VAL A 115 -3.25 4.23 7.85
C VAL A 115 -4.08 4.96 6.79
N ALA A 116 -4.40 4.31 5.66
CA ALA A 116 -5.18 4.92 4.59
C ALA A 116 -6.58 5.36 5.09
N ALA A 117 -7.27 4.49 5.82
CA ALA A 117 -8.59 4.76 6.39
C ALA A 117 -8.55 5.89 7.44
N GLY A 118 -7.56 5.87 8.33
CA GLY A 118 -7.35 6.94 9.31
C GLY A 118 -7.09 8.29 8.65
N VAL A 119 -6.22 8.34 7.63
CA VAL A 119 -5.96 9.57 6.87
C VAL A 119 -7.22 10.06 6.17
N ALA A 120 -8.01 9.18 5.54
CA ALA A 120 -9.27 9.57 4.90
C ALA A 120 -10.27 10.20 5.89
N ALA A 121 -10.37 9.66 7.10
CA ALA A 121 -11.21 10.23 8.16
C ALA A 121 -10.67 11.59 8.64
N ALA A 122 -9.37 11.70 8.87
CA ALA A 122 -8.72 12.93 9.31
C ALA A 122 -8.89 14.06 8.29
N MET A 123 -8.74 13.75 7.00
CA MET A 123 -8.94 14.71 5.90
C MET A 123 -10.38 15.24 5.82
N ALA A 124 -11.36 14.55 6.40
CA ALA A 124 -12.74 14.99 6.51
C ALA A 124 -13.06 15.72 7.84
N GLY A 125 -12.05 16.03 8.65
CA GLY A 125 -12.20 16.76 9.91
C GLY A 125 -12.66 15.90 11.09
N ALA A 126 -12.50 14.57 11.02
CA ALA A 126 -12.81 13.68 12.13
C ALA A 126 -11.92 13.97 13.36
N SER A 127 -12.48 13.78 14.56
CA SER A 127 -11.70 13.83 15.79
C SER A 127 -10.67 12.70 15.85
N THR A 128 -9.62 12.84 16.66
CA THR A 128 -8.60 11.79 16.82
C THR A 128 -9.20 10.44 17.19
N VAL A 129 -10.23 10.42 18.05
CA VAL A 129 -10.93 9.17 18.43
C VAL A 129 -11.63 8.54 17.22
N ALA A 130 -12.31 9.34 16.39
CA ALA A 130 -12.98 8.86 15.19
C ALA A 130 -11.99 8.43 14.09
N VAL A 131 -10.81 9.06 14.02
CA VAL A 131 -9.71 8.64 13.13
C VAL A 131 -9.21 7.25 13.51
N VAL A 132 -8.93 7.01 14.79
CA VAL A 132 -8.50 5.68 15.28
C VAL A 132 -9.59 4.64 15.04
N ALA A 133 -10.86 4.96 15.35
CA ALA A 133 -11.97 4.06 15.10
C ALA A 133 -12.12 3.69 13.61
N SER A 134 -11.90 4.66 12.70
CA SER A 134 -11.96 4.42 11.25
C SER A 134 -10.82 3.53 10.76
N ALA A 135 -9.62 3.67 11.35
CA ALA A 135 -8.47 2.83 11.05
C ALA A 135 -8.69 1.37 11.49
N LEU A 136 -9.25 1.16 12.69
CA LEU A 136 -9.52 -0.17 13.23
C LEU A 136 -10.69 -0.87 12.51
N ALA A 137 -11.69 -0.12 12.06
CA ALA A 137 -12.88 -0.68 11.40
C ALA A 137 -12.61 -1.36 10.04
N VAL A 138 -11.40 -1.23 9.48
CA VAL A 138 -11.03 -1.81 8.18
C VAL A 138 -10.04 -2.95 8.27
N VAL A 139 -9.63 -3.36 9.48
CA VAL A 139 -8.71 -4.47 9.72
C VAL A 139 -9.42 -5.60 10.51
N PRO A 140 -8.98 -6.86 10.38
CA PRO A 140 -9.58 -7.94 11.18
C PRO A 140 -9.36 -7.75 12.68
N ASP A 141 -10.40 -7.96 13.48
CA ASP A 141 -10.37 -7.77 14.95
C ASP A 141 -9.32 -8.63 15.67
N ASP A 142 -8.96 -9.77 15.09
CA ASP A 142 -7.98 -10.71 15.66
C ASP A 142 -6.55 -10.52 15.13
N SER A 143 -6.34 -9.56 14.21
CA SER A 143 -5.02 -9.22 13.65
C SER A 143 -4.08 -8.63 14.69
N TRP A 144 -2.78 -8.58 14.38
CA TRP A 144 -1.81 -7.86 15.21
C TRP A 144 -2.03 -6.35 15.11
N THR A 145 -2.33 -5.85 13.91
CA THR A 145 -2.62 -4.43 13.64
C THR A 145 -3.80 -3.88 14.46
N ALA A 146 -4.79 -4.71 14.80
CA ALA A 146 -5.96 -4.30 15.59
C ALA A 146 -5.72 -4.22 17.11
N ARG A 147 -4.56 -4.66 17.61
CA ARG A 147 -4.23 -4.75 19.05
C ARG A 147 -3.27 -3.65 19.50
#